data_AF-A0A9E0DG91-F1
#
_entry.id   AF-A0A9E0DG91-F1
#
_cell.length_a   1.000
_cell.length_b   1.000
_cell.length_c   1.000
_cell.angle_alpha   90.00
_cell.angle_beta   90.00
_cell.angle_gamma   90.00
#
_symmetry.space_group_name_H-M   'P 1'
#
loop_
_entity.id
_entity.type
_entity.pdbx_description
1 polymer ?
#
loop_
_entity_poly.entity_id
_entity_poly.type
_entity_poly.pdbx_seq_one_letter_code
_entity_poly.pdbx_strand_id
1 'polypeptide(L)'
;MAEYYIDQDKAGGPVLPVTTKVDMSNVDYATLTLGSVAHNTWREEVYFCTDLDPATKSCAPRDDQHIIFNHFYYPGWRAFLLDGLHGKKVRELPIIPEETGTLGRMTVPLPATGDGFILLEYGTTTPRTVGLWVSVMSLGLLGLGIAGMIWRKSDR
;
A
#
# COMPACT_ATOMS: atom_id res chain seq x y z
N MET A 1 1.75 2.90 -11.92
CA MET A 1 0.62 2.21 -12.55
C MET A 1 0.25 3.04 -13.76
N ALA A 2 -0.07 4.33 -13.60
CA ALA A 2 -0.25 5.24 -14.74
C ALA A 2 0.97 5.29 -15.69
N GLU A 3 2.18 5.42 -15.16
CA GLU A 3 3.41 5.50 -15.96
C GLU A 3 3.68 4.24 -16.79
N TYR A 4 3.61 3.06 -16.16
CA TYR A 4 3.71 1.77 -16.85
C TYR A 4 2.74 1.66 -18.04
N TYR A 5 1.48 2.10 -17.87
CA TYR A 5 0.51 2.09 -18.96
C TYR A 5 0.82 3.12 -20.05
N ILE A 6 1.28 4.31 -19.67
CA ILE A 6 1.70 5.36 -20.61
C ILE A 6 2.88 4.88 -21.46
N ASP A 7 3.84 4.18 -20.87
CA ASP A 7 5.01 3.67 -21.59
C ASP A 7 4.67 2.47 -22.48
N GLN A 8 3.76 1.58 -22.06
CA GLN A 8 3.25 0.50 -22.91
C GLN A 8 2.46 1.03 -24.12
N ASP A 9 1.63 2.04 -23.90
CA ASP A 9 0.84 2.69 -24.96
C ASP A 9 1.76 3.41 -25.96
N LYS A 10 2.77 4.14 -25.47
CA LYS A 10 3.83 4.74 -26.31
C LYS A 10 4.63 3.69 -27.10
N ALA A 11 4.82 2.50 -26.55
CA ALA A 11 5.50 1.39 -27.22
C ALA A 11 4.64 0.70 -28.30
N GLY A 12 3.37 1.09 -28.47
CA GLY A 12 2.46 0.57 -29.51
C GLY A 12 2.04 -0.89 -29.31
N GLY A 13 2.26 -1.44 -28.10
CA GLY A 13 1.95 -2.82 -27.76
C GLY A 13 0.62 -2.97 -27.00
N PRO A 14 0.07 -4.19 -26.90
CA PRO A 14 -1.10 -4.45 -26.06
C PRO A 14 -0.75 -4.20 -24.58
N VAL A 15 -1.62 -3.49 -23.88
CA VAL A 15 -1.48 -3.23 -22.43
C VAL A 15 -1.62 -4.54 -21.65
N LEU A 16 -0.55 -4.97 -20.99
CA LEU A 16 -0.51 -6.20 -20.20
C LEU A 16 -1.00 -5.94 -18.76
N PRO A 17 -1.63 -6.93 -18.11
CA PRO A 17 -2.04 -6.81 -16.73
C PRO A 17 -0.83 -6.63 -15.80
N VAL A 18 -0.93 -5.68 -14.87
CA VAL A 18 0.11 -5.39 -13.89
C VAL A 18 0.19 -6.52 -12.86
N THR A 19 1.38 -7.08 -12.68
CA THR A 19 1.65 -8.18 -11.75
C THR A 19 2.24 -7.72 -10.41
N THR A 20 2.55 -6.42 -10.28
CA THR A 20 3.18 -5.81 -9.10
C THR A 20 3.02 -4.29 -9.13
N LYS A 21 2.78 -3.63 -7.99
CA LYS A 21 2.88 -2.16 -7.89
C LYS A 21 4.31 -1.72 -7.65
N VAL A 22 5.27 -2.61 -7.43
CA VAL A 22 6.69 -2.23 -7.29
C VAL A 22 7.24 -1.79 -8.64
N ASP A 23 8.05 -0.74 -8.63
CA ASP A 23 8.85 -0.34 -9.79
C ASP A 23 10.09 -1.21 -9.90
N MET A 24 9.95 -2.31 -10.64
CA MET A 24 11.04 -3.25 -10.91
C MET A 24 12.10 -2.69 -11.87
N SER A 25 11.80 -1.62 -12.61
CA SER A 25 12.75 -1.05 -13.58
C SER A 25 13.82 -0.16 -12.96
N ASN A 26 13.54 0.43 -11.79
CA ASN A 26 14.47 1.32 -11.07
C ASN A 26 15.18 0.64 -9.90
N VAL A 27 15.19 -0.70 -9.86
CA VAL A 27 15.87 -1.48 -8.82
C VAL A 27 17.32 -1.72 -9.22
N ASP A 28 18.25 -1.39 -8.34
CA ASP A 28 19.64 -1.85 -8.47
C ASP A 28 19.75 -3.30 -8.00
N TYR A 29 19.60 -4.23 -8.95
CA TYR A 29 19.66 -5.67 -8.67
C TYR A 29 21.03 -6.16 -8.19
N ALA A 30 22.08 -5.33 -8.24
CA ALA A 30 23.36 -5.68 -7.62
C ALA A 30 23.30 -5.60 -6.08
N THR A 31 22.50 -4.69 -5.54
CA THR A 31 22.43 -4.41 -4.09
C THR A 31 21.07 -4.72 -3.48
N LEU A 32 20.04 -4.93 -4.28
CA LEU A 32 18.68 -5.15 -3.82
C LEU A 32 17.94 -6.18 -4.67
N THR A 33 17.54 -7.29 -4.05
CA THR A 33 16.61 -8.27 -4.62
C THR A 33 15.20 -8.00 -4.10
N LEU A 34 14.24 -7.91 -5.01
CA LEU A 34 12.82 -7.69 -4.69
C LEU A 34 11.94 -8.74 -5.35
N GLY A 35 10.86 -9.12 -4.67
CA GLY A 35 9.84 -10.01 -5.21
C GLY A 35 8.46 -9.65 -4.70
N SER A 36 7.50 -9.47 -5.61
CA SER A 36 6.09 -9.37 -5.22
C SER A 36 5.60 -10.75 -4.77
N VAL A 37 5.09 -10.83 -3.56
CA VAL A 37 4.62 -12.08 -2.94
C VAL A 37 3.11 -12.22 -3.14
N ALA A 38 2.37 -11.16 -2.83
CA ALA A 38 0.93 -11.12 -2.97
C ALA A 38 0.48 -9.69 -3.23
N HIS A 39 -0.44 -9.49 -4.17
CA HIS A 39 -0.97 -8.17 -4.46
C HIS A 39 -2.47 -8.23 -4.78
N ASN A 40 -3.15 -7.14 -4.48
CA ASN A 40 -4.50 -6.84 -4.98
C ASN A 40 -4.66 -5.32 -5.11
N THR A 41 -5.89 -4.82 -5.26
CA THR A 41 -6.14 -3.38 -5.42
C THR A 41 -5.69 -2.52 -4.23
N TRP A 42 -5.82 -3.01 -3.00
CA TRP A 42 -5.62 -2.22 -1.77
C TRP A 42 -4.42 -2.67 -0.93
N ARG A 43 -3.75 -3.78 -1.29
CA ARG A 43 -2.54 -4.24 -0.60
C ARG A 43 -1.52 -4.84 -1.54
N GLU A 44 -0.27 -4.84 -1.09
CA GLU A 44 0.85 -5.51 -1.72
C GLU A 44 1.90 -5.92 -0.70
N GLU A 45 2.27 -7.19 -0.73
CA GLU A 45 3.33 -7.77 0.07
C GLU A 45 4.55 -8.01 -0.83
N VAL A 46 5.70 -7.54 -0.38
CA VAL A 46 6.96 -7.55 -1.13
C VAL A 46 8.04 -8.14 -0.24
N TYR A 47 8.72 -9.16 -0.74
CA TYR A 47 9.96 -9.64 -0.16
C TYR A 47 11.12 -8.75 -0.61
N PHE A 48 12.03 -8.45 0.31
CA PHE A 48 13.28 -7.77 0.00
C PHE A 48 14.47 -8.52 0.60
N CYS A 49 15.60 -8.44 -0.09
CA CYS A 49 16.90 -8.90 0.37
C CYS A 49 17.95 -7.90 -0.12
N THR A 50 18.67 -7.27 0.80
CA THR A 50 19.76 -6.35 0.50
C THR A 50 21.08 -7.11 0.48
N ASP A 51 21.95 -6.77 -0.48
CA ASP A 51 23.30 -7.30 -0.64
C ASP A 51 23.34 -8.83 -0.59
N LEU A 52 22.66 -9.47 -1.56
CA LEU A 52 22.58 -10.91 -1.65
C LEU A 52 23.96 -11.48 -2.04
N ASP A 53 24.56 -12.28 -1.15
CA ASP A 53 25.72 -13.08 -1.51
C ASP A 53 25.25 -14.33 -2.29
N PRO A 54 25.57 -14.46 -3.59
CA PRO A 54 25.12 -15.59 -4.40
C PRO A 54 25.72 -16.94 -3.97
N ALA A 55 26.86 -16.94 -3.26
CA ALA A 55 27.50 -18.16 -2.80
C ALA A 55 26.80 -18.75 -1.56
N THR A 56 26.42 -17.89 -0.62
CA THR A 56 25.81 -18.29 0.66
C THR A 56 24.28 -18.13 0.68
N LYS A 57 23.71 -17.41 -0.30
CA LYS A 57 22.30 -17.00 -0.36
C LYS A 57 21.85 -16.24 0.89
N SER A 58 22.76 -15.51 1.53
CA SER A 58 22.47 -14.66 2.68
C SER A 58 22.41 -13.19 2.27
N CYS A 59 21.58 -12.42 2.97
CA CYS A 59 21.40 -10.99 2.77
C CYS A 59 22.16 -10.23 3.86
N ALA A 60 22.83 -9.12 3.53
CA ALA A 60 23.53 -8.29 4.49
C ALA A 60 22.77 -6.98 4.77
N PRO A 61 22.79 -6.46 6.01
CA PRO A 61 22.10 -5.21 6.36
C PRO A 61 22.58 -3.99 5.54
N ARG A 62 21.63 -3.23 4.99
CA ARG A 62 21.86 -1.91 4.37
C ARG A 62 20.74 -0.94 4.75
N ASP A 63 21.07 0.33 4.94
CA ASP A 63 20.13 1.43 5.26
C ASP A 63 19.95 2.45 4.12
N ASP A 64 20.64 2.27 3.00
CA ASP A 64 20.60 3.16 1.83
C ASP A 64 19.56 2.77 0.78
N GLN A 65 18.89 1.64 0.99
CA GLN A 65 17.96 1.05 0.02
C GLN A 65 16.51 1.47 0.27
N HIS A 66 15.72 1.54 -0.80
CA HIS A 66 14.31 1.88 -0.76
C HIS A 66 13.53 1.15 -1.86
N ILE A 67 12.24 0.95 -1.64
CA ILE A 67 11.32 0.41 -2.63
C ILE A 67 10.48 1.56 -3.17
N ILE A 68 10.51 1.74 -4.49
CA ILE A 68 9.60 2.63 -5.19
C ILE A 68 8.40 1.82 -5.64
N PHE A 69 7.20 2.28 -5.29
CA PHE A 69 5.97 1.73 -5.81
C PHE A 69 5.49 2.62 -6.96
N ASN A 70 5.21 2.00 -8.10
CA ASN A 70 4.42 2.51 -9.21
C ASN A 70 2.97 2.83 -8.79
N HIS A 71 2.77 3.61 -7.73
CA HIS A 71 1.47 4.07 -7.27
C HIS A 71 1.65 5.44 -6.61
N PHE A 72 0.74 6.36 -6.93
CA PHE A 72 0.72 7.71 -6.38
C PHE A 72 0.49 7.69 -4.88
N TYR A 73 1.17 8.57 -4.16
CA TYR A 73 0.88 8.75 -2.74
C TYR A 73 -0.46 9.46 -2.54
N TYR A 74 -1.31 8.87 -1.69
CA TYR A 74 -2.51 9.50 -1.14
C TYR A 74 -2.61 9.18 0.35
N PRO A 75 -3.17 10.10 1.16
CA PRO A 75 -3.45 9.81 2.57
C PRO A 75 -4.31 8.54 2.72
N GLY A 76 -3.81 7.59 3.52
CA GLY A 76 -4.45 6.29 3.78
C GLY A 76 -3.59 5.07 3.45
N TRP A 77 -2.60 5.23 2.57
CA TRP A 77 -1.56 4.22 2.38
C TRP A 77 -0.64 4.15 3.60
N ARG A 78 -0.29 2.94 4.01
CA ARG A 78 0.62 2.64 5.11
C ARG A 78 1.55 1.50 4.70
N ALA A 79 2.81 1.58 5.10
CA ALA A 79 3.80 0.53 4.86
C ALA A 79 4.17 -0.11 6.19
N PHE A 80 4.24 -1.45 6.23
CA PHE A 80 4.56 -2.20 7.42
C PHE A 80 5.66 -3.21 7.14
N LEU A 81 6.62 -3.33 8.05
CA LEU A 81 7.51 -4.48 8.13
C LEU A 81 6.76 -5.65 8.78
N LEU A 82 6.83 -6.83 8.18
CA LEU A 82 6.25 -8.06 8.72
C LEU A 82 7.30 -8.93 9.42
N ASP A 83 6.85 -9.79 10.34
CA ASP A 83 7.70 -10.79 11.02
C ASP A 83 7.98 -12.05 10.18
N GLY A 84 7.53 -12.07 8.93
CA GLY A 84 7.74 -13.17 7.99
C GLY A 84 6.76 -13.14 6.83
N LEU A 85 6.77 -14.21 6.03
CA LEU A 85 5.85 -14.40 4.91
C LEU A 85 4.40 -14.44 5.43
N HIS A 86 3.56 -13.53 4.94
CA HIS A 86 2.18 -13.32 5.41
C HIS A 86 2.07 -13.07 6.92
N GLY A 87 3.15 -12.55 7.50
CA GLY A 87 3.31 -12.34 8.92
C GLY A 87 2.45 -11.22 9.50
N LYS A 88 2.65 -10.97 10.80
CA LYS A 88 2.05 -9.85 11.51
C LYS A 88 2.84 -8.58 11.25
N LYS A 89 2.13 -7.45 11.26
CA LYS A 89 2.71 -6.11 11.16
C LYS A 89 3.52 -5.82 12.43
N VAL A 90 4.84 -5.72 12.31
CA VAL A 90 5.78 -5.48 13.42
C VAL A 90 6.03 -4.00 13.61
N ARG A 91 6.28 -3.29 12.51
CA ARG A 91 6.69 -1.89 12.53
C ARG A 91 6.10 -1.17 11.33
N GLU A 92 5.58 0.03 11.54
CA GLU A 92 5.20 0.92 10.45
C GLU A 92 6.44 1.63 9.89
N LEU A 93 6.57 1.63 8.57
CA LEU A 93 7.62 2.31 7.84
C LEU A 93 7.06 3.61 7.26
N PRO A 94 7.85 4.69 7.22
CA PRO A 94 7.40 5.94 6.60
C PRO A 94 7.22 5.74 5.10
N ILE A 95 6.22 6.40 4.52
CA ILE A 95 6.08 6.53 3.07
C ILE A 95 6.51 7.95 2.72
N ILE A 96 7.55 8.05 1.90
CA ILE A 96 8.10 9.31 1.41
C ILE A 96 7.64 9.45 -0.05
N PRO A 97 6.85 10.48 -0.40
CA PRO A 97 6.56 10.77 -1.79
C PRO A 97 7.86 11.08 -2.54
N GLU A 98 8.06 10.46 -3.68
CA GLU A 98 9.22 10.68 -4.55
C GLU A 98 9.30 12.17 -4.93
N GLU A 99 10.39 12.83 -4.54
CA GLU A 99 10.60 14.27 -4.79
C GLU A 99 11.18 14.56 -6.20
N THR A 100 11.92 13.60 -6.75
CA THR A 100 12.67 13.74 -8.02
C THR A 100 11.88 13.27 -9.24
N GLY A 101 10.83 12.48 -9.05
CA GLY A 101 9.96 11.98 -10.11
C GLY A 101 8.82 12.95 -10.42
N THR A 102 8.31 12.91 -11.66
CA THR A 102 7.19 13.75 -12.11
C THR A 102 5.86 13.40 -11.45
N LEU A 103 5.80 12.27 -10.74
CA LEU A 103 4.56 11.63 -10.33
C LEU A 103 4.39 11.50 -8.80
N GLY A 104 5.35 11.86 -7.94
CA GLY A 104 5.13 11.76 -6.49
C GLY A 104 4.77 10.34 -6.02
N ARG A 105 5.48 9.35 -6.55
CA ARG A 105 5.28 7.92 -6.28
C ARG A 105 5.63 7.58 -4.83
N MET A 106 5.01 6.53 -4.29
CA MET A 106 5.31 6.11 -2.93
C MET A 106 6.68 5.44 -2.85
N THR A 107 7.56 5.99 -2.01
CA THR A 107 8.86 5.41 -1.70
C THR A 107 8.90 4.96 -0.25
N VAL A 108 9.35 3.73 -0.02
CA VAL A 108 9.45 3.15 1.33
C VAL A 108 10.92 2.79 1.59
N PRO A 109 11.60 3.42 2.56
CA PRO A 109 12.97 3.05 2.91
C PRO A 109 13.00 1.67 3.57
N LEU A 110 14.03 0.89 3.23
CA LEU A 110 14.24 -0.43 3.81
C LEU A 110 14.96 -0.34 5.15
N PRO A 111 14.56 -1.14 6.16
CA PRO A 111 15.32 -1.22 7.41
C PRO A 111 16.61 -2.03 7.20
N ALA A 112 17.67 -1.67 7.93
CA ALA A 112 18.96 -2.38 7.96
C ALA A 112 18.88 -3.73 8.68
N THR A 113 18.08 -4.64 8.13
CA THR A 113 17.84 -6.00 8.62
C THR A 113 18.45 -7.06 7.72
N GLY A 114 18.77 -6.71 6.47
CA GLY A 114 19.24 -7.65 5.45
C GLY A 114 18.09 -8.15 4.61
N ASP A 115 17.15 -8.86 5.20
CA ASP A 115 15.97 -9.37 4.50
C ASP A 115 14.69 -9.19 5.29
N GLY A 116 13.56 -9.33 4.59
CA GLY A 116 12.26 -9.29 5.22
C GLY A 116 11.12 -9.10 4.24
N PHE A 117 9.96 -8.80 4.82
CA PHE A 117 8.72 -8.63 4.08
C PHE A 117 8.11 -7.28 4.42
N ILE A 118 7.73 -6.53 3.40
CA ILE A 118 7.02 -5.26 3.53
C ILE A 118 5.61 -5.42 2.98
N LEU A 119 4.63 -4.96 3.76
CA LEU A 119 3.25 -4.85 3.38
C LEU A 119 2.88 -3.40 3.17
N LEU A 120 2.59 -3.03 1.93
CA LEU A 120 1.91 -1.80 1.58
C LEU A 120 0.40 -2.05 1.61
N GLU A 121 -0.35 -1.23 2.36
CA GLU A 121 -1.79 -1.40 2.52
C GLU A 121 -2.51 -0.05 2.57
N TYR A 122 -3.63 0.04 1.85
CA TYR A 122 -4.56 1.15 1.95
C TYR A 122 -5.58 0.89 3.06
N GLY A 123 -5.43 1.63 4.15
CA GLY A 123 -6.28 1.52 5.33
C GLY A 123 -7.47 2.47 5.36
N THR A 124 -8.23 2.42 6.45
CA THR A 124 -9.27 3.41 6.74
C THR A 124 -8.66 4.76 7.07
N THR A 125 -9.13 5.81 6.41
CA THR A 125 -8.70 7.20 6.68
C THR A 125 -9.62 7.87 7.71
N THR A 126 -9.10 8.83 8.47
CA THR A 126 -9.88 9.59 9.45
C THR A 126 -11.17 10.18 8.87
N PRO A 127 -11.17 10.81 7.67
CA PRO A 127 -12.40 11.32 7.08
C PRO A 127 -13.43 10.22 6.76
N ARG A 128 -12.97 9.05 6.29
CA ARG A 128 -13.86 7.92 5.98
C ARG A 128 -14.55 7.38 7.24
N THR A 129 -13.79 7.25 8.33
CA THR A 129 -14.33 6.78 9.61
C THR A 129 -15.33 7.77 10.21
N VAL A 130 -15.00 9.06 10.21
CA VAL A 130 -15.91 10.10 10.73
C VAL A 130 -17.18 10.20 9.90
N GLY A 131 -17.06 10.19 8.57
CA GLY A 131 -18.21 10.22 7.67
C GLY A 131 -19.17 9.06 7.90
N LEU A 132 -18.65 7.85 8.11
CA LEU A 132 -19.45 6.68 8.44
C LEU A 132 -20.25 6.88 9.73
N TRP A 133 -19.61 7.35 10.80
CA TRP A 133 -20.29 7.61 12.08
C TRP A 133 -21.39 8.65 11.95
N VAL A 134 -21.12 9.74 11.23
CA VAL A 134 -22.11 10.80 10.98
C VAL A 134 -23.31 10.21 10.22
N SER A 135 -23.09 9.46 9.16
CA SER A 135 -24.17 8.83 8.39
C SER A 135 -25.00 7.86 9.23
N VAL A 136 -24.35 7.01 10.03
CA VAL A 136 -25.03 6.05 10.92
C VAL A 136 -25.87 6.80 11.97
N MET A 137 -25.34 7.87 12.56
CA MET A 137 -26.09 8.69 13.51
C MET A 137 -27.29 9.39 12.85
N SER A 138 -27.12 9.96 11.65
CA SER A 138 -28.21 10.60 10.92
C SER A 138 -29.33 9.61 10.59
N LEU A 139 -28.98 8.42 10.12
CA LEU A 139 -29.96 7.35 9.85
C LEU A 139 -30.65 6.88 11.13
N GLY A 140 -29.92 6.75 12.23
CA GLY A 140 -30.48 6.41 13.54
C GLY A 140 -31.49 7.42 14.03
N LEU A 141 -31.18 8.72 13.94
CA LEU A 141 -32.09 9.80 14.32
C LEU A 141 -33.35 9.84 13.45
N LEU A 142 -33.22 9.64 12.14
CA LEU A 142 -34.35 9.53 11.23
C LEU A 142 -35.24 8.32 11.57
N GLY A 143 -34.63 7.16 11.84
CA GLY A 143 -35.34 5.95 12.25
C GLY A 143 -36.12 6.13 13.55
N LEU A 144 -35.51 6.76 14.56
CA LEU A 144 -36.18 7.10 15.82
C LEU A 144 -37.33 8.09 15.61
N GLY A 145 -37.14 9.10 14.78
CA GLY A 145 -38.20 10.06 14.43
C GLY A 145 -39.40 9.39 13.76
N ILE A 146 -39.16 8.49 12.80
CA ILE A 146 -40.20 7.72 12.12
C ILE A 146 -40.93 6.80 13.12
N ALA A 147 -40.19 6.06 13.95
CA ALA A 147 -40.78 5.19 14.97
C ALA A 147 -41.66 5.98 15.94
N GLY A 148 -41.20 7.14 16.41
CA GLY A 148 -41.98 8.02 17.28
C GLY A 148 -43.26 8.54 16.62
N MET A 149 -43.23 8.87 15.32
CA MET A 149 -44.43 9.27 14.58
C MET A 149 -45.44 8.14 14.43
N ILE A 150 -44.98 6.91 14.14
CA ILE A 150 -45.85 5.73 14.02
C ILE A 150 -46.49 5.41 15.37
N TRP A 151 -45.71 5.41 16.45
CA TRP A 151 -46.20 5.13 17.80
C TRP A 151 -47.28 6.13 18.22
N ARG A 152 -47.04 7.43 18.02
CA ARG A 152 -48.01 8.49 18.34
C ARG A 152 -49.30 8.43 17.50
N LYS A 153 -49.26 7.82 16.32
CA LYS A 153 -50.45 7.60 15.48
C LYS A 153 -51.26 6.38 15.93
N SER A 154 -50.62 5.40 16.59
CA SER A 154 -51.30 4.23 17.14
C SER A 154 -52.07 4.51 18.43
N ASP A 155 -51.66 5.52 19.18
CA ASP A 155 -52.31 5.94 20.45
C ASP A 155 -53.49 6.92 20.26
N ARG A 156 -53.78 7.35 19.03
CA ARG A 156 -54.93 8.19 18.66
C ARG A 156 -55.96 7.40 17.89
#